data_AF-A0A8S3GDI7-F1
#
_entry.id   AF-A0A8S3GDI7-F1
#
_cell.length_a   1.000
_cell.length_b   1.000
_cell.length_c   1.000
_cell.angle_alpha   90.00
_cell.angle_beta   90.00
_cell.angle_gamma   90.00
#
_symmetry.space_group_name_H-M   'P 1'
#
loop_
_entity.id
_entity.type
_entity.pdbx_description
1 polymer ?
#
loop_
_entity_poly.entity_id
_entity_poly.type
_entity_poly.pdbx_seq_one_letter_code
_entity_poly.pdbx_strand_id
1 'polypeptide(L)'
;TLNSKAYKLWWHGLPPRIRGKVWRLAIKNELGLTHELFTQLEEMAREKLEATRQAEDARSNHSRLSQFRPTTSHSSETTSTYIELIQLDVSRTFPQLGLFQQHGPYH
;
A
#
# COMPACT_ATOMS: atom_id res chain seq x y z
N THR A 1 -4.46 16.85 -34.58
CA THR A 1 -3.85 15.52 -34.39
C THR A 1 -2.82 15.61 -33.28
N LEU A 2 -2.96 14.84 -32.19
CA LEU A 2 -1.90 14.75 -31.19
C LEU A 2 -0.58 14.45 -31.93
N ASN A 3 0.41 15.30 -31.69
CA ASN A 3 1.63 15.42 -32.48
C ASN A 3 2.29 14.04 -32.70
N SER A 4 2.30 13.53 -33.94
CA SER A 4 2.69 12.14 -34.24
C SER A 4 4.13 11.82 -33.79
N LYS A 5 4.99 12.84 -33.67
CA LYS A 5 6.35 12.72 -33.12
C LYS A 5 6.35 12.36 -31.64
N ALA A 6 5.52 12.99 -30.83
CA ALA A 6 5.45 12.72 -29.39
C ALA A 6 4.93 11.30 -29.13
N TYR A 7 3.92 10.86 -29.89
CA TYR A 7 3.41 9.49 -29.82
C TYR A 7 4.46 8.45 -30.22
N LYS A 8 5.18 8.68 -31.33
CA LYS A 8 6.29 7.82 -31.75
C LYS A 8 7.38 7.71 -30.68
N LEU A 9 7.79 8.84 -30.08
CA LEU A 9 8.80 8.86 -29.03
C LEU A 9 8.32 8.15 -27.77
N TRP A 10 7.06 8.33 -27.37
CA TRP A 10 6.48 7.65 -26.23
C TRP A 10 6.53 6.12 -26.40
N TRP A 11 6.25 5.63 -27.60
CA TRP A 11 6.21 4.20 -27.89
C TRP A 11 7.56 3.49 -27.70
N HIS A 12 8.66 4.23 -27.81
CA HIS A 12 10.01 3.73 -27.49
C HIS A 12 10.33 3.73 -25.98
N GLY A 13 9.43 4.25 -25.16
CA GLY A 13 9.61 4.37 -23.71
C GLY A 13 10.19 5.72 -23.29
N LEU A 14 9.84 6.13 -22.08
CA LEU A 14 10.28 7.41 -21.51
C LEU A 14 11.62 7.26 -20.78
N PRO A 15 12.56 8.23 -20.93
CA PRO A 15 13.74 8.31 -20.09
C PRO A 15 13.39 8.39 -18.59
N PRO A 16 14.10 7.66 -17.70
CA PRO A 16 13.76 7.60 -16.28
C PRO A 16 13.56 8.96 -15.60
N ARG A 17 14.43 9.94 -15.91
CA ARG A 17 14.42 11.28 -15.32
C ARG A 17 13.13 12.08 -15.57
N ILE A 18 12.37 11.76 -16.61
CA ILE A 18 11.14 12.49 -16.95
C ILE A 18 9.86 11.70 -16.64
N ARG A 19 9.96 10.39 -16.33
CA ARG A 19 8.81 9.51 -16.11
C ARG A 19 7.85 10.09 -15.07
N GLY A 20 8.35 10.53 -13.91
CA GLY A 20 7.50 11.06 -12.84
C GLY A 20 6.66 12.28 -13.25
N LYS A 21 7.19 13.18 -14.09
CA LYS A 21 6.45 14.34 -14.60
C LYS A 21 5.39 13.92 -15.62
N VAL A 22 5.79 13.06 -16.56
CA VAL A 22 4.93 12.62 -17.66
C VAL A 22 3.81 11.69 -17.18
N TRP A 23 4.10 10.72 -16.31
CA TRP A 23 3.11 9.80 -15.76
C TRP A 23 2.06 10.51 -14.91
N ARG A 24 2.46 11.53 -14.13
CA ARG A 24 1.50 12.35 -13.36
C ARG A 24 0.47 13.03 -14.26
N LEU A 25 0.88 13.51 -15.44
CA LEU A 25 -0.03 14.12 -16.41
C LEU A 25 -0.88 13.07 -17.15
N ALA A 26 -0.31 11.90 -17.45
CA ALA A 26 -0.98 10.87 -18.23
C ALA A 26 -2.02 10.07 -17.43
N ILE A 27 -1.71 9.71 -16.18
CA ILE A 27 -2.63 9.00 -15.28
C ILE A 27 -3.75 9.93 -14.80
N LYS A 28 -3.45 11.24 -14.69
CA LYS A 28 -4.33 12.29 -14.16
C LYS A 28 -4.67 12.08 -12.67
N ASN A 29 -5.43 13.01 -12.11
CA ASN A 29 -5.92 12.97 -10.73
C ASN A 29 -7.42 13.28 -10.69
N GLU A 30 -8.22 12.42 -11.30
CA GLU A 30 -9.68 12.60 -11.40
C GLU A 30 -10.38 12.46 -10.04
N LEU A 31 -9.74 11.76 -9.10
CA LEU A 31 -10.19 11.65 -7.71
C LEU A 31 -9.92 12.91 -6.88
N GLY A 32 -9.16 13.88 -7.40
CA GLY A 32 -8.84 15.11 -6.68
C GLY A 32 -7.97 14.88 -5.43
N LEU A 33 -7.13 13.84 -5.41
CA LEU A 33 -6.24 13.53 -4.29
C LEU A 33 -5.28 14.70 -4.03
N THR A 34 -5.27 15.21 -2.80
CA THR A 34 -4.34 16.24 -2.35
C THR A 34 -3.26 15.63 -1.47
N HIS A 35 -2.15 16.34 -1.27
CA HIS A 35 -1.12 15.91 -0.33
C HIS A 35 -1.68 15.81 1.10
N GLU A 36 -2.54 16.77 1.48
CA GLU A 36 -3.19 16.77 2.79
C GLU A 36 -4.05 15.52 3.00
N LEU A 37 -4.89 15.18 2.02
CA LEU A 37 -5.71 13.97 2.09
C LEU A 37 -4.87 12.70 2.16
N PHE A 38 -3.77 12.64 1.38
CA PHE A 38 -2.85 11.52 1.46
C PHE A 38 -2.26 11.36 2.87
N THR A 39 -1.79 12.46 3.48
CA THR A 39 -1.22 12.44 4.83
C THR A 39 -2.25 11.98 5.88
N GLN A 40 -3.49 12.47 5.80
CA GLN A 40 -4.57 12.04 6.69
C GLN A 40 -4.85 10.54 6.56
N LEU A 41 -4.96 10.03 5.33
CA LEU A 41 -5.21 8.60 5.08
C LEU A 41 -4.03 7.72 5.52
N GLU A 42 -2.80 8.21 5.37
CA GLU A 42 -1.60 7.52 5.87
C GLU A 42 -1.61 7.41 7.39
N GLU A 43 -1.93 8.50 8.09
CA GLU A 43 -2.04 8.52 9.55
C GLU A 43 -3.11 7.54 10.04
N MET A 44 -4.30 7.57 9.44
CA MET A 44 -5.37 6.61 9.74
C MET A 44 -4.95 5.15 9.50
N ALA A 45 -4.20 4.89 8.43
CA ALA A 45 -3.70 3.54 8.13
C ALA A 45 -2.67 3.07 9.17
N ARG A 46 -1.80 3.97 9.66
CA ARG A 46 -0.82 3.68 10.72
C ARG A 46 -1.51 3.37 12.04
N GLU A 47 -2.46 4.20 12.47
CA GLU A 47 -3.24 3.96 13.69
C GLU A 47 -3.96 2.61 13.65
N LYS A 48 -4.58 2.29 12.49
CA LYS A 48 -5.27 1.01 12.30
C LYS A 48 -4.32 -0.19 12.39
N LEU A 49 -3.11 -0.08 11.85
CA LEU A 49 -2.08 -1.11 11.93
C LEU A 49 -1.63 -1.35 13.39
N GLU A 50 -1.44 -0.27 14.16
CA GLU A 50 -1.08 -0.35 15.58
C GLU A 50 -2.20 -1.00 16.41
N ALA A 51 -3.45 -0.61 16.18
CA ALA A 51 -4.60 -1.19 16.85
C ALA A 51 -4.74 -2.70 16.56
N THR A 52 -4.49 -3.12 15.31
CA THR A 52 -4.49 -4.56 14.95
C THR A 52 -3.41 -5.33 15.71
N ARG A 53 -2.18 -4.80 15.79
CA ARG A 53 -1.08 -5.44 16.54
C ARG A 53 -1.40 -5.59 18.03
N GLN A 54 -1.91 -4.53 18.65
CA GLN A 54 -2.32 -4.57 20.06
C GLN A 54 -3.42 -5.62 20.32
N ALA A 55 -4.37 -5.77 19.39
CA ALA A 55 -5.41 -6.79 19.49
C ALA A 55 -4.86 -8.21 19.36
N GLU A 56 -3.85 -8.44 18.52
CA GLU A 56 -3.16 -9.73 18.38
C GLU A 56 -2.34 -10.09 19.62
N ASP A 57 -1.63 -9.13 20.21
CA ASP A 57 -0.89 -9.31 21.46
C ASP A 57 -1.83 -9.66 22.63
N ALA A 58 -2.97 -8.96 22.73
CA ALA A 58 -3.99 -9.23 23.74
C ALA A 58 -4.62 -10.64 23.58
N ARG A 59 -4.80 -11.12 22.34
CA ARG A 59 -5.29 -12.48 22.06
C ARG A 59 -4.26 -13.55 22.43
N SER A 60 -2.99 -13.33 22.13
CA SER A 60 -1.90 -14.27 22.46
C SER A 60 -1.73 -14.46 23.97
N ASN A 61 -2.01 -13.43 24.77
CA ASN A 61 -1.92 -13.48 26.23
C ASN A 61 -3.14 -14.16 26.92
N HIS A 62 -4.25 -14.41 26.22
CA HIS A 62 -5.50 -14.94 26.79
C HIS A 62 -5.90 -16.36 26.32
N SER A 63 -4.95 -17.14 25.79
CA SER A 63 -5.18 -18.48 25.23
C SER A 63 -5.56 -19.60 26.23
N ARG A 64 -6.52 -19.40 27.16
CA ARG A 64 -7.17 -20.54 27.87
C ARG A 64 -8.67 -20.48 28.13
N LEU A 65 -9.38 -19.35 28.06
CA LEU A 65 -10.83 -19.37 28.34
C LEU A 65 -11.61 -18.34 27.52
N SER A 66 -12.22 -18.78 26.41
CA SER A 66 -13.59 -18.39 25.97
C SER A 66 -13.78 -18.71 24.48
N GLN A 67 -14.26 -19.92 24.21
CA GLN A 67 -14.63 -20.41 22.88
C GLN A 67 -15.98 -19.85 22.39
N PHE A 68 -16.46 -18.74 22.95
CA PHE A 68 -17.75 -18.15 22.60
C PHE A 68 -17.68 -16.62 22.73
N ARG A 69 -17.62 -15.90 21.61
CA ARG A 69 -18.08 -14.51 21.53
C ARG A 69 -18.63 -14.18 20.14
N PRO A 70 -19.56 -13.21 20.05
CA PRO A 70 -20.51 -13.07 18.97
C PRO A 70 -19.91 -12.39 17.74
N THR A 71 -20.50 -12.72 16.61
CA THR A 71 -20.28 -12.20 15.26
C THR A 71 -20.58 -10.69 15.19
N THR A 72 -19.60 -9.85 15.53
CA THR A 72 -19.60 -8.42 15.17
C THR A 72 -18.24 -8.00 14.57
N SER A 73 -17.37 -8.98 14.28
CA SER A 73 -15.93 -8.81 13.99
C SER A 73 -15.54 -8.92 12.51
N HIS A 74 -16.45 -8.71 11.56
CA HIS A 74 -16.08 -8.86 10.13
C HIS A 74 -15.05 -7.82 9.64
N SER A 75 -15.03 -6.60 10.18
CA SER A 75 -14.10 -5.53 9.75
C SER A 75 -12.67 -5.71 10.29
N SER A 76 -12.53 -6.23 11.51
CA SER A 76 -11.22 -6.43 12.15
C SER A 76 -10.49 -7.62 11.54
N GLU A 77 -11.19 -8.73 11.31
CA GLU A 77 -10.59 -9.95 10.75
C GLU A 77 -10.17 -9.75 9.29
N THR A 78 -11.00 -9.10 8.47
CA THR A 78 -10.64 -8.76 7.08
C THR A 78 -9.45 -7.80 7.01
N THR A 79 -9.33 -6.86 7.95
CA THR A 79 -8.18 -5.94 8.01
C THR A 79 -6.87 -6.67 8.28
N SER A 80 -6.83 -7.58 9.27
CA SER A 80 -5.65 -8.42 9.52
C SER A 80 -5.25 -9.21 8.28
N THR A 81 -6.23 -9.83 7.59
CA THR A 81 -5.98 -10.55 6.34
C THR A 81 -5.34 -9.66 5.27
N TYR A 82 -5.84 -8.44 5.05
CA TYR A 82 -5.24 -7.54 4.07
C TYR A 82 -3.83 -7.08 4.45
N ILE A 83 -3.55 -6.87 5.74
CA ILE A 83 -2.20 -6.51 6.22
C ILE A 83 -1.21 -7.64 5.90
N GLU A 84 -1.57 -8.89 6.19
CA GLU A 84 -0.73 -10.05 5.88
C GLU A 84 -0.49 -10.19 4.36
N LEU A 85 -1.53 -9.99 3.55
CA LEU A 85 -1.41 -10.03 2.08
C LEU A 85 -0.51 -8.92 1.54
N ILE A 86 -0.63 -7.69 2.05
CA ILE A 86 0.24 -6.58 1.66
C ILE A 86 1.69 -6.87 2.02
N GLN A 87 1.96 -7.36 3.23
CA GLN A 87 3.32 -7.73 3.66
C GLN A 87 3.91 -8.84 2.79
N LEU A 88 3.11 -9.86 2.48
CA LEU A 88 3.51 -10.94 1.58
C LEU A 88 3.87 -10.41 0.19
N ASP A 89 3.03 -9.53 -0.39
CA ASP A 89 3.28 -8.96 -1.71
C ASP A 89 4.52 -8.08 -1.75
N VAL A 90 4.76 -7.25 -0.72
CA VAL A 90 5.98 -6.44 -0.61
C VAL A 90 7.23 -7.34 -0.58
N SER A 91 7.21 -8.43 0.20
CA SER A 91 8.37 -9.33 0.33
C SER A 91 8.82 -9.94 -1.00
N ARG A 92 7.87 -10.20 -1.92
CA ARG A 92 8.11 -10.80 -3.24
C ARG A 92 8.12 -9.80 -4.40
N THR A 93 8.01 -8.50 -4.12
CA THR A 93 8.00 -7.46 -5.16
C THR A 93 9.42 -7.12 -5.61
N PHE A 94 9.79 -7.63 -6.79
CA PHE A 94 11.10 -7.43 -7.42
C PHE A 94 12.30 -7.70 -6.49
N PRO A 95 12.39 -8.88 -5.83
CA PRO A 95 13.39 -9.16 -4.81
C PRO A 95 14.84 -9.04 -5.33
N GLN A 96 15.05 -9.29 -6.61
CA GLN A 96 16.35 -9.15 -7.27
C GLN A 96 16.90 -7.71 -7.29
N LEU A 97 16.05 -6.70 -7.07
CA LEU A 97 16.49 -5.31 -6.99
C LEU A 97 17.01 -4.93 -5.60
N GLY A 98 16.61 -5.68 -4.55
CA GLY A 98 17.00 -5.40 -3.16
C GLY A 98 16.58 -4.02 -2.65
N LEU A 99 15.53 -3.43 -3.23
CA LEU A 99 15.11 -2.04 -2.97
C LEU A 99 14.01 -1.93 -1.92
N PHE A 100 12.99 -2.78 -2.01
CA PHE A 100 11.70 -2.64 -1.32
C PHE A 100 11.50 -3.65 -0.18
N GLN A 101 12.37 -4.66 -0.10
CA GLN A 101 12.33 -5.66 0.97
C GLN A 101 12.77 -5.04 2.29
N GLN A 102 12.41 -5.70 3.39
CA GLN A 102 12.91 -5.33 4.72
C GLN A 102 14.42 -5.16 4.70
N HIS A 103 14.90 -4.02 5.23
CA HIS A 103 16.31 -3.57 5.22
C HIS A 103 16.81 -3.00 3.88
N GLY A 104 15.97 -2.90 2.85
CA GLY A 104 16.27 -2.20 1.61
C GLY A 104 16.25 -0.67 1.78
N PRO A 105 16.85 0.08 0.85
CA PRO A 105 16.94 1.55 0.90
C PRO A 105 15.60 2.28 0.85
N TYR A 106 14.52 1.61 0.44
CA TYR A 106 13.18 2.19 0.33
C TYR A 106 12.13 1.47 1.19
N HIS A 107 12.57 0.74 2.23
CA HIS A 107 11.69 0.09 3.20
C HIS A 107 11.44 0.98 4.41
#